data_AF-A0A2N9XPR2-F1
#
_entry.id   AF-A0A2N9XPR2-F1
#
_cell.length_a   1.000
_cell.length_b   1.000
_cell.length_c   1.000
_cell.angle_alpha   90.00
_cell.angle_beta   90.00
_cell.angle_gamma   90.00
#
_symmetry.space_group_name_H-M   'P 1'
#
loop_
_entity.id
_entity.type
_entity.pdbx_description
1 polymer ?
#
loop_
_entity_poly.entity_id
_entity_poly.type
_entity_poly.pdbx_seq_one_letter_code
_entity_poly.pdbx_strand_id
1 'polypeptide(L)'
;MNLVLSLGYLQNNALINSKGESKLNAQERKINEKLKQAGVQNADDYQRKYDACKTDACRQQVKKDYIEATEQASKIILNLYRSGQLSTEESMILLTSYASKMMQGAGESQDGWSAPIFNMDAQRWTPSGVIANPNFQQITLSN
;
A
#
# COMPACT_ATOMS: atom_id res chain seq x y z
N MET A 1 23.21 -16.45 21.61
CA MET A 1 22.24 -17.17 20.76
C MET A 1 21.09 -16.21 20.52
N ASN A 2 21.09 -15.53 19.37
CA ASN A 2 20.22 -14.38 19.10
C ASN A 2 18.77 -14.83 18.90
N LEU A 3 17.85 -14.18 19.60
CA LEU A 3 16.42 -14.19 19.33
C LEU A 3 16.18 -13.66 17.91
N VAL A 4 16.11 -14.56 16.93
CA VAL A 4 15.39 -14.32 15.69
C VAL A 4 13.99 -14.92 15.89
N LEU A 5 13.18 -14.22 16.69
CA LEU A 5 11.75 -14.51 16.80
C LEU A 5 11.00 -13.46 15.96
N SER A 6 10.38 -13.96 14.89
CA SER A 6 9.27 -13.38 14.13
C SER A 6 9.45 -12.02 13.43
N LEU A 7 10.34 -11.92 12.45
CA LEU A 7 10.24 -10.91 11.36
C LEU A 7 9.40 -11.43 10.16
N GLY A 8 8.49 -12.37 10.39
CA GLY A 8 7.46 -12.70 9.41
C GLY A 8 6.40 -11.60 9.41
N TYR A 9 6.17 -10.96 8.26
CA TYR A 9 5.08 -10.00 7.97
C TYR A 9 5.28 -8.50 8.25
N LEU A 10 6.44 -7.92 7.95
CA LEU A 10 6.49 -6.50 7.53
C LEU A 10 6.35 -6.43 6.00
N GLN A 11 5.17 -6.81 5.49
CA GLN A 11 4.83 -6.66 4.08
C GLN A 11 4.16 -5.31 3.89
N ASN A 12 4.94 -4.40 3.33
CA ASN A 12 4.67 -2.97 3.24
C ASN A 12 3.58 -2.68 2.21
N ASN A 13 2.69 -1.73 2.52
CA ASN A 13 1.56 -1.47 1.65
C ASN A 13 1.92 -0.65 0.41
N ALA A 14 1.19 -0.91 -0.65
CA ALA A 14 1.23 -0.16 -1.90
C ALA A 14 -0.16 0.00 -2.53
N LEU A 15 -1.24 -0.40 -1.84
CA LEU A 15 -2.59 -0.16 -2.35
C LEU A 15 -3.03 1.29 -2.14
N ILE A 16 -3.86 1.76 -3.07
CA ILE A 16 -4.51 3.07 -3.01
C ILE A 16 -5.69 2.99 -2.04
N ASN A 17 -6.06 4.08 -1.37
CA ASN A 17 -7.32 4.19 -0.64
C ASN A 17 -8.01 5.54 -0.94
N SER A 18 -9.35 5.57 -0.92
CA SER A 18 -10.12 6.73 -1.39
C SER A 18 -9.91 7.99 -0.54
N LYS A 19 -9.79 7.82 0.79
CA LYS A 19 -9.53 8.94 1.71
C LYS A 19 -8.17 9.56 1.47
N GLY A 20 -7.13 8.76 1.22
CA GLY A 20 -5.80 9.25 0.85
C GLY A 20 -5.82 9.93 -0.51
N GLU A 21 -6.52 9.34 -1.48
CA GLU A 21 -6.69 9.90 -2.82
C GLU A 21 -7.33 11.30 -2.77
N SER A 22 -8.32 11.51 -1.91
CA SER A 22 -8.98 12.81 -1.74
C SER A 22 -8.02 13.95 -1.35
N LYS A 23 -6.90 13.61 -0.72
CA LYS A 23 -5.91 14.57 -0.18
C LYS A 23 -4.78 14.89 -1.15
N LEU A 24 -4.69 14.17 -2.28
CA LEU A 24 -3.59 14.32 -3.23
C LEU A 24 -3.63 15.67 -3.92
N ASN A 25 -2.45 16.28 -4.04
CA ASN A 25 -2.24 17.46 -4.87
C ASN A 25 -2.17 17.08 -6.37
N ALA A 26 -2.01 18.07 -7.26
CA ALA A 26 -2.02 17.84 -8.70
C ALA A 26 -0.91 16.88 -9.19
N GLN A 27 0.30 16.98 -8.65
CA GLN A 27 1.42 16.10 -9.05
C GLN A 27 1.21 14.68 -8.53
N GLU A 28 0.77 14.54 -7.29
CA GLU A 28 0.44 13.26 -6.68
C GLU A 28 -0.74 12.55 -7.35
N ARG A 29 -1.72 13.29 -7.88
CA ARG A 29 -2.81 12.73 -8.69
C ARG A 29 -2.31 12.14 -10.01
N LYS A 30 -1.37 12.79 -10.69
CA LYS A 30 -0.73 12.22 -11.90
C LYS A 30 -0.01 10.92 -11.60
N ILE A 31 0.72 10.87 -10.47
CA ILE A 31 1.34 9.63 -9.99
C ILE A 31 0.26 8.58 -9.73
N ASN A 32 -0.81 8.93 -9.01
CA ASN A 32 -1.93 8.02 -8.71
C ASN A 32 -2.57 7.43 -9.98
N GLU A 33 -2.74 8.23 -11.02
CA GLU A 33 -3.27 7.79 -12.32
C GLU A 33 -2.35 6.77 -12.98
N LYS A 34 -1.03 6.99 -12.97
CA LYS A 34 -0.05 6.00 -13.46
C LYS A 34 -0.16 4.68 -12.69
N LEU A 35 -0.28 4.74 -11.36
CA LEU A 35 -0.44 3.55 -10.52
C LEU A 35 -1.72 2.77 -10.88
N LYS A 36 -2.84 3.47 -11.02
CA LYS A 36 -4.12 2.87 -11.43
C LYS A 36 -4.05 2.23 -12.82
N GLN A 37 -3.47 2.93 -13.79
CA GLN A 37 -3.28 2.42 -15.16
C GLN A 37 -2.38 1.18 -15.18
N ALA A 38 -1.41 1.11 -14.28
CA ALA A 38 -0.52 -0.04 -14.12
C ALA A 38 -1.14 -1.20 -13.31
N GLY A 39 -2.37 -1.04 -12.83
CA GLY A 39 -3.12 -2.09 -12.14
C GLY A 39 -2.93 -2.13 -10.62
N VAL A 40 -2.40 -1.08 -9.99
CA VAL A 40 -2.41 -0.97 -8.52
C VAL A 40 -3.86 -0.89 -8.03
N GLN A 41 -4.21 -1.80 -7.12
CA GLN A 41 -5.58 -1.96 -6.63
C GLN A 41 -5.91 -1.03 -5.46
N ASN A 42 -7.18 -1.01 -5.05
CA ASN A 42 -7.70 -0.15 -3.99
C ASN A 42 -8.07 -0.96 -2.73
N ALA A 43 -7.59 -0.54 -1.55
CA ALA A 43 -7.88 -1.18 -0.27
C ALA A 43 -9.38 -1.15 0.09
N ASP A 44 -10.11 -0.13 -0.34
CA ASP A 44 -11.55 0.01 -0.12
C ASP A 44 -12.34 -1.15 -0.76
N ASP A 45 -11.89 -1.69 -1.90
CA ASP A 45 -12.50 -2.85 -2.54
C ASP A 45 -12.41 -4.09 -1.66
N TYR A 46 -11.27 -4.27 -1.00
CA TYR A 46 -11.05 -5.39 -0.08
C TYR A 46 -11.87 -5.24 1.19
N GLN A 47 -11.99 -4.03 1.75
CA GLN A 47 -12.89 -3.81 2.88
C GLN A 47 -14.35 -4.14 2.50
N ARG A 48 -14.84 -3.67 1.34
CA ARG A 48 -16.19 -4.02 0.86
C ARG A 48 -16.40 -5.52 0.70
N LYS A 49 -15.42 -6.23 0.13
CA LYS A 49 -15.45 -7.71 0.02
C LYS A 49 -15.51 -8.37 1.40
N TYR A 50 -14.72 -7.87 2.36
CA TYR A 50 -14.71 -8.37 3.73
C TYR A 50 -16.05 -8.20 4.41
N ASP A 51 -16.68 -7.03 4.27
CA ASP A 51 -17.98 -6.73 4.88
C ASP A 51 -19.11 -7.59 4.29
N ALA A 52 -19.01 -7.94 3.00
CA ALA A 52 -19.94 -8.82 2.33
C ALA A 52 -19.81 -10.31 2.73
N CYS A 53 -18.72 -10.70 3.40
CA CYS A 53 -18.49 -12.09 3.79
C CYS A 53 -19.42 -12.54 4.93
N LYS A 54 -20.11 -13.67 4.70
CA LYS A 54 -20.99 -14.34 5.68
C LYS A 54 -20.30 -15.38 6.55
N THR A 55 -19.05 -15.73 6.24
CA THR A 55 -18.29 -16.77 6.94
C THR A 55 -16.87 -16.31 7.25
N ASP A 56 -16.27 -16.89 8.29
CA ASP A 56 -14.88 -16.60 8.65
C ASP A 56 -13.90 -17.04 7.57
N ALA A 57 -14.15 -18.18 6.91
CA ALA A 57 -13.32 -18.64 5.79
C ALA A 57 -13.26 -17.60 4.65
N CYS A 58 -14.39 -16.98 4.30
CA CYS A 58 -14.44 -15.88 3.33
C CYS A 58 -13.61 -14.68 3.79
N ARG A 59 -13.78 -14.27 5.06
CA ARG A 59 -13.05 -13.15 5.66
C ARG A 59 -11.54 -13.37 5.66
N GLN A 60 -11.09 -14.60 5.96
CA GLN A 60 -9.67 -14.96 5.91
C GLN A 60 -9.14 -14.97 4.48
N GLN A 61 -9.93 -15.43 3.50
CA GLN A 61 -9.53 -15.38 2.09
C GLN A 61 -9.36 -13.93 1.61
N VAL A 62 -10.30 -13.03 1.93
CA VAL A 62 -10.18 -11.60 1.55
C VAL A 62 -8.93 -10.96 2.17
N LYS A 63 -8.58 -11.30 3.42
CA LYS A 63 -7.34 -10.85 4.04
C LYS A 63 -6.11 -11.37 3.30
N LYS A 64 -6.11 -12.63 2.88
CA LYS A 64 -5.02 -13.21 2.08
C LYS A 64 -4.89 -12.52 0.71
N ASP A 65 -6.01 -12.33 0.00
CA ASP A 65 -6.02 -11.67 -1.30
C ASP A 65 -5.49 -10.23 -1.21
N TYR A 66 -5.88 -9.53 -0.14
CA TYR A 66 -5.38 -8.18 0.15
C TYR A 66 -3.85 -8.17 0.33
N ILE A 67 -3.30 -9.14 1.07
CA ILE A 67 -1.85 -9.28 1.27
C ILE A 67 -1.13 -9.49 -0.07
N GLU A 68 -1.63 -10.40 -0.90
CA GLU A 68 -1.05 -10.69 -2.21
C GLU A 68 -1.11 -9.47 -3.14
N ALA A 69 -2.22 -8.72 -3.11
CA ALA A 69 -2.37 -7.50 -3.90
C ALA A 69 -1.38 -6.40 -3.48
N THR A 70 -1.14 -6.26 -2.18
CA THR A 70 -0.12 -5.35 -1.63
C THR A 70 1.29 -5.69 -2.15
N GLU A 71 1.67 -6.97 -2.14
CA GLU A 71 2.97 -7.41 -2.67
C GLU A 71 3.09 -7.13 -4.17
N GLN A 72 2.04 -7.41 -4.93
CA GLN A 72 2.00 -7.18 -6.36
C GLN A 72 2.10 -5.68 -6.70
N ALA A 73 1.42 -4.82 -5.94
CA ALA A 73 1.50 -3.37 -6.14
C ALA A 73 2.94 -2.85 -5.93
N SER A 74 3.68 -3.37 -4.95
CA SER A 74 5.10 -3.01 -4.76
C SER A 74 5.97 -3.37 -5.97
N LYS A 75 5.71 -4.53 -6.60
CA LYS A 75 6.42 -4.97 -7.83
C LYS A 75 6.05 -4.09 -9.03
N ILE A 76 4.77 -3.72 -9.16
CA ILE A 76 4.29 -2.80 -10.20
C ILE A 76 5.02 -1.46 -10.09
N ILE A 77 5.08 -0.87 -8.90
CA ILE A 77 5.75 0.43 -8.67
C ILE A 77 7.23 0.35 -9.05
N LEU A 78 7.94 -0.70 -8.65
CA LEU A 78 9.34 -0.89 -9.03
C LEU A 78 9.52 -1.03 -10.55
N ASN A 79 8.61 -1.75 -11.23
CA ASN A 79 8.66 -1.89 -12.68
C ASN A 79 8.38 -0.57 -13.40
N LEU A 80 7.45 0.25 -12.90
CA LEU A 80 7.21 1.60 -13.41
C LEU A 80 8.46 2.47 -13.30
N TYR A 81 9.18 2.42 -12.18
CA TYR A 81 10.46 3.12 -12.03
C TYR A 81 11.52 2.60 -13.01
N ARG A 82 11.74 1.27 -13.05
CA ARG A 82 12.75 0.65 -13.93
C ARG A 82 12.53 0.89 -15.41
N SER A 83 11.26 0.99 -15.83
CA SER A 83 10.90 1.30 -17.22
C SER A 83 10.92 2.79 -17.55
N GLY A 84 11.18 3.66 -16.56
CA GLY A 84 11.17 5.12 -16.71
C GLY A 84 9.77 5.73 -16.78
N GLN A 85 8.71 4.93 -16.57
CA GLN A 85 7.33 5.44 -16.52
C GLN A 85 7.05 6.23 -15.23
N LEU A 86 7.78 5.94 -14.14
CA LEU A 86 7.97 6.83 -13.00
C LEU A 86 9.40 7.37 -13.02
N SER A 87 9.54 8.69 -12.98
CA SER A 87 10.84 9.32 -12.84
C SER A 87 11.39 9.15 -11.41
N THR A 88 12.68 9.46 -11.21
CA THR A 88 13.28 9.54 -9.87
C THR A 88 12.52 10.52 -8.98
N GLU A 89 12.23 11.73 -9.47
CA GLU A 89 11.50 12.75 -8.70
C GLU A 89 10.09 12.27 -8.32
N GLU A 90 9.35 11.71 -9.28
CA GLU A 90 8.01 11.16 -9.02
C GLU A 90 8.05 10.00 -8.02
N SER A 91 9.09 9.17 -8.09
CA SER A 91 9.28 8.07 -7.15
C SER A 91 9.58 8.58 -5.74
N MET A 92 10.36 9.65 -5.60
CA MET A 92 10.59 10.28 -4.28
C MET A 92 9.31 10.86 -3.70
N ILE A 93 8.47 11.49 -4.52
CA ILE A 93 7.15 12.00 -4.10
C ILE A 93 6.23 10.83 -3.68
N LEU A 94 6.21 9.75 -4.47
CA LEU A 94 5.46 8.53 -4.17
C LEU A 94 5.82 7.99 -2.80
N LEU A 95 7.12 7.84 -2.54
CA LEU A 95 7.65 7.24 -1.31
C LEU A 95 7.63 8.18 -0.10
N THR A 96 7.24 9.46 -0.27
CA THR A 96 7.19 10.44 0.81
C THR A 96 5.80 11.03 0.99
N SER A 97 5.48 12.14 0.32
CA SER A 97 4.26 12.90 0.55
C SER A 97 3.00 12.17 0.11
N TYR A 98 3.08 11.38 -0.96
CA TYR A 98 1.98 10.52 -1.40
C TYR A 98 1.71 9.41 -0.38
N ALA A 99 2.75 8.66 0.02
CA ALA A 99 2.68 7.61 1.02
C ALA A 99 2.07 8.10 2.34
N SER A 100 2.49 9.28 2.80
CA SER A 100 1.96 9.92 4.01
C SER A 100 0.46 10.19 3.92
N LYS A 101 -0.05 10.64 2.76
CA LYS A 101 -1.48 10.87 2.55
C LYS A 101 -2.27 9.57 2.47
N MET A 102 -1.71 8.52 1.86
CA MET A 102 -2.32 7.19 1.87
C MET A 102 -2.40 6.63 3.29
N MET A 103 -1.33 6.77 4.09
CA MET A 103 -1.33 6.42 5.51
C MET A 103 -2.41 7.17 6.29
N GLN A 104 -2.52 8.48 6.09
CA GLN A 104 -3.54 9.30 6.75
C GLN A 104 -4.95 8.83 6.35
N GLY A 105 -5.18 8.56 5.07
CA GLY A 105 -6.46 8.06 4.58
C GLY A 105 -6.83 6.70 5.16
N ALA A 106 -5.87 5.78 5.23
CA ALA A 106 -6.04 4.47 5.87
C ALA A 106 -6.40 4.62 7.34
N GLY A 107 -5.69 5.49 8.07
CA GLY A 107 -5.95 5.81 9.48
C GLY A 107 -7.34 6.40 9.70
N GLU A 108 -7.78 7.35 8.86
CA GLU A 108 -9.12 7.92 8.93
C GLU A 108 -10.22 6.89 8.61
N SER A 109 -9.91 5.83 7.85
CA SER A 109 -10.82 4.73 7.54
C SER A 109 -10.86 3.64 8.62
N GLN A 110 -10.02 3.74 9.67
CA GLN A 110 -10.10 2.84 10.82
C GLN A 110 -11.38 3.12 11.62
N ASP A 111 -12.07 2.05 12.01
CA ASP A 111 -13.20 2.07 12.94
C ASP A 111 -13.16 0.81 13.84
N GLY A 112 -12.11 0.68 14.65
CA GLY A 112 -11.98 -0.43 15.61
C GLY A 112 -12.09 -1.83 14.96
N TRP A 113 -13.03 -2.66 15.44
CA TRP A 113 -13.22 -4.04 14.95
C TRP A 113 -13.94 -4.16 13.61
N SER A 114 -14.60 -3.09 13.12
CA SER A 114 -15.42 -3.11 11.90
C SER A 114 -14.61 -2.94 10.61
N ALA A 115 -13.34 -2.48 10.72
CA ALA A 115 -12.51 -2.10 9.57
C ALA A 115 -11.17 -2.88 9.47
N PRO A 116 -11.15 -4.22 9.48
CA PRO A 116 -9.91 -4.99 9.58
C PRO A 116 -8.97 -4.81 8.39
N ILE A 117 -9.48 -4.55 7.17
CA ILE A 117 -8.62 -4.27 6.02
C ILE A 117 -7.95 -2.91 6.18
N PHE A 118 -8.69 -1.87 6.58
CA PHE A 118 -8.09 -0.56 6.85
C PHE A 118 -7.14 -0.57 8.05
N ASN A 119 -7.39 -1.40 9.05
CA ASN A 119 -6.43 -1.62 10.14
C ASN A 119 -5.11 -2.21 9.61
N MET A 120 -5.19 -3.21 8.72
CA MET A 120 -4.01 -3.75 8.06
C MET A 120 -3.36 -2.71 7.13
N ASP A 121 -4.14 -1.86 6.45
CA ASP A 121 -3.67 -0.78 5.56
C ASP A 121 -2.84 0.26 6.31
N ALA A 122 -3.39 0.79 7.40
CA ALA A 122 -2.76 1.80 8.23
C ALA A 122 -1.46 1.29 8.88
N GLN A 123 -1.46 0.04 9.38
CA GLN A 123 -0.26 -0.57 9.96
C GLN A 123 0.88 -0.77 8.94
N ARG A 124 0.54 -0.89 7.65
CA ARG A 124 1.49 -1.22 6.59
C ARG A 124 1.98 0.01 5.81
N TRP A 125 1.30 1.15 5.89
CA TRP A 125 1.72 2.44 5.34
C TRP A 125 2.61 3.26 6.30
N THR A 126 3.40 2.63 7.17
CA THR A 126 4.30 3.37 8.07
C THR A 126 5.55 3.87 7.33
N PRO A 127 6.16 5.01 7.73
CA PRO A 127 7.44 5.45 7.17
C PRO A 127 8.52 4.36 7.25
N SER A 128 8.59 3.64 8.38
CA SER A 128 9.47 2.49 8.56
C SER A 128 9.15 1.35 7.60
N GLY A 129 7.88 1.12 7.27
CA GLY A 129 7.46 0.13 6.29
C GLY A 129 7.88 0.50 4.86
N VAL A 130 7.70 1.76 4.47
CA VAL A 130 8.18 2.23 3.15
C VAL A 130 9.70 2.04 3.02
N ILE A 131 10.47 2.39 4.06
CA ILE A 131 11.93 2.20 4.11
C ILE A 131 12.33 0.72 4.09
N ALA A 132 11.57 -0.14 4.77
CA ALA A 132 11.85 -1.58 4.86
C ALA A 132 11.39 -2.36 3.62
N ASN A 133 10.68 -1.74 2.67
CA ASN A 133 10.20 -2.44 1.47
C ASN A 133 11.35 -2.74 0.51
N PRO A 134 11.69 -4.02 0.26
CA PRO A 134 12.83 -4.38 -0.58
C PRO A 134 12.66 -3.90 -2.03
N ASN A 135 11.43 -3.73 -2.52
CA ASN A 135 11.19 -3.17 -3.85
C ASN A 135 11.44 -1.65 -3.86
N PHE A 136 11.05 -0.93 -2.81
CA PHE A 136 11.28 0.51 -2.72
C PHE A 136 12.74 0.84 -2.39
N GLN A 137 13.45 0.00 -1.64
CA GLN A 137 14.88 0.12 -1.41
C GLN A 137 15.67 0.11 -2.73
N GLN A 138 15.25 -0.68 -3.71
CA GLN A 138 15.89 -0.68 -5.03
C GLN A 138 15.71 0.65 -5.77
N ILE A 139 14.64 1.39 -5.49
CA ILE A 139 14.42 2.74 -6.03
C ILE A 139 15.31 3.73 -5.29
N THR A 140 15.31 3.72 -3.95
CA THR A 140 16.05 4.72 -3.15
C THR A 140 17.56 4.56 -3.22
N LEU A 141 18.09 3.34 -3.38
CA LEU A 141 19.53 3.07 -3.54
C LEU A 141 20.06 3.37 -4.94
N SER A 142 19.17 3.54 -5.92
CA SER A 142 19.54 3.84 -7.31
C SER A 142 19.62 5.36 -7.60
N ASN A 143 19.28 6.19 -6.61
CA ASN A 143 19.30 7.66 -6.68
C ASN A 143 20.33 8.22 -5.69
#